data_AF-A0A252CBB7-F1
#
_entry.id   AF-A0A252CBB7-F1
#
_cell.length_a   1.000
_cell.length_b   1.000
_cell.length_c   1.000
_cell.angle_alpha   90.00
_cell.angle_beta   90.00
_cell.angle_gamma   90.00
#
_symmetry.space_group_name_H-M   'P 1'
#
loop_
_entity.id
_entity.type
_entity.pdbx_description
1 polymer ?
#
loop_
_entity_poly.entity_id
_entity_poly.type
_entity_poly.pdbx_seq_one_letter_code
_entity_poly.pdbx_strand_id
1 'polypeptide(L)' 'MASRTRRKTEAGMTYRNWDESEEKKLYELSTKGFSDSEISLMIDRSVSAIANRRYFLRERGDWDKIAEGGDEI' A
#
# COMPACT_ATOMS: atom_id res chain seq x y z
N MET A 1 -26.29 -11.55 -11.13
CA MET A 1 -25.16 -10.61 -10.94
C MET A 1 -24.29 -11.13 -9.81
N ALA A 2 -23.03 -11.46 -10.06
CA ALA A 2 -22.14 -11.96 -9.01
C ALA A 2 -21.82 -10.82 -8.04
N SER A 3 -22.46 -10.81 -6.87
CA SER A 3 -22.11 -9.93 -5.78
C SER A 3 -20.65 -10.20 -5.40
N ARG A 4 -19.76 -9.23 -5.60
CA ARG A 4 -18.40 -9.24 -5.04
C ARG A 4 -18.54 -9.20 -3.52
N THR A 5 -18.75 -10.35 -2.92
CA THR A 5 -18.67 -10.54 -1.47
C THR A 5 -17.28 -10.06 -1.04
N ARG A 6 -17.28 -9.05 -0.16
CA ARG A 6 -16.06 -8.53 0.47
C ARG A 6 -15.38 -9.72 1.15
N ARG A 7 -14.27 -10.21 0.59
CA ARG A 7 -13.48 -11.24 1.27
C ARG A 7 -12.94 -10.58 2.54
N LYS A 8 -13.41 -11.01 3.71
CA LYS A 8 -12.68 -10.77 4.95
C LYS A 8 -11.47 -11.70 4.88
N THR A 9 -10.30 -11.18 4.57
CA THR A 9 -9.06 -11.92 4.81
C THR A 9 -8.86 -12.04 6.31
N GLU A 10 -8.22 -13.12 6.76
CA GLU A 10 -8.08 -13.51 8.17
C GLU A 10 -7.39 -12.43 9.03
N ALA A 11 -6.73 -11.44 8.41
CA ALA A 11 -6.05 -10.34 9.07
C ALA A 11 -6.95 -9.17 9.54
N GLY A 12 -8.28 -9.26 9.42
CA GLY A 12 -9.21 -8.29 10.04
C GLY A 12 -9.13 -6.84 9.55
N MET A 13 -8.23 -6.52 8.63
CA MET A 13 -7.99 -5.14 8.17
C MET A 13 -8.83 -4.84 6.93
N THR A 14 -9.86 -4.02 7.09
CA THR A 14 -10.65 -3.52 5.95
C THR A 14 -9.73 -2.85 4.92
N TYR A 15 -9.86 -3.19 3.63
CA TYR A 15 -9.10 -2.64 2.49
C TYR A 15 -9.11 -1.11 2.30
N ARG A 16 -9.74 -0.37 3.21
CA ARG A 16 -9.78 1.09 3.23
C ARG A 16 -8.68 1.72 4.07
N ASN A 17 -8.19 1.02 5.09
CA ASN A 17 -7.22 1.58 6.02
C ASN A 17 -5.85 1.06 5.63
N TRP A 18 -4.99 1.97 5.19
CA TRP A 18 -3.56 1.75 5.02
C TRP A 18 -2.88 2.13 6.32
N ASP A 19 -2.07 1.23 6.87
CA ASP A 19 -1.23 1.56 8.02
C ASP A 19 0.11 2.15 7.58
N GLU A 20 0.79 2.86 8.50
CA GLU A 20 2.08 3.50 8.21
C GLU A 20 3.16 2.48 7.80
N SER A 21 3.07 1.23 8.29
CA SER A 21 4.00 0.15 7.95
C SER A 21 3.83 -0.36 6.52
N GLU A 22 2.59 -0.45 6.03
CA GLU A 22 2.21 -0.81 4.67
C GLU A 22 2.65 0.27 3.69
N GLU A 23 2.50 1.55 4.07
CA GLU A 23 2.96 2.67 3.26
C GLU A 23 4.48 2.74 3.16
N LYS A 24 5.18 2.47 4.27
CA LYS A 24 6.63 2.34 4.27
C LYS A 24 7.09 1.20 3.36
N LYS A 25 6.47 0.02 3.48
CA LYS A 25 6.74 -1.13 2.59
C LYS A 25 6.46 -0.79 1.12
N LEU A 26 5.34 -0.11 0.85
CA LEU A 26 5.00 0.36 -0.50
C LEU A 26 6.08 1.29 -1.06
N TYR A 27 6.55 2.24 -0.26
CA TYR A 27 7.61 3.17 -0.64
C TYR A 27 8.94 2.43 -0.90
N GLU A 28 9.37 1.56 0.01
CA GLU A 28 10.60 0.79 -0.12
C GLU A 28 10.59 -0.13 -1.36
N LEU A 29 9.49 -0.83 -1.61
CA LEU A 29 9.40 -1.71 -2.77
C LEU A 29 9.32 -0.90 -4.07
N SER A 30 8.61 0.22 -4.07
CA SER A 30 8.55 1.11 -5.24
C SER A 30 9.90 1.75 -5.55
N THR A 31 10.70 2.10 -4.53
CA THR A 31 12.05 2.67 -4.71
C THR A 31 13.08 1.63 -5.15
N LYS A 32 12.91 0.36 -4.73
CA LYS A 32 13.68 -0.78 -5.24
C LYS A 32 13.33 -1.17 -6.68
N GLY A 33 12.29 -0.59 -7.26
CA GLY A 33 11.88 -0.80 -8.65
C GLY A 33 10.96 -2.01 -8.87
N PHE A 34 10.33 -2.54 -7.82
CA PHE A 34 9.34 -3.61 -7.97
C PHE A 34 8.10 -3.10 -8.72
N SER A 35 7.52 -3.97 -9.54
CA SER A 35 6.27 -3.69 -10.22
C SER A 35 5.09 -3.72 -9.26
N ASP A 36 4.01 -3.00 -9.60
CA ASP A 36 2.79 -2.97 -8.77
C ASP A 36 2.20 -4.37 -8.55
N SER A 37 2.40 -5.30 -9.50
CA SER A 37 2.03 -6.71 -9.38
C SER A 37 2.84 -7.43 -8.30
N GLU A 38 4.15 -7.24 -8.24
CA GLU A 38 5.00 -7.85 -7.21
C GLU A 38 4.71 -7.26 -5.83
N ILE A 39 4.56 -5.93 -5.76
CA ILE A 39 4.19 -5.22 -4.54
C ILE A 39 2.83 -5.72 -4.02
N SER A 40 1.87 -5.98 -4.92
CA SER A 40 0.55 -6.51 -4.55
C SER A 40 0.65 -7.85 -3.81
N LEU A 41 1.56 -8.72 -4.23
CA LEU A 41 1.80 -10.03 -3.61
C LEU A 41 2.51 -9.89 -2.26
N MET A 42 3.43 -8.93 -2.14
CA MET A 42 4.22 -8.72 -0.92
C MET A 42 3.42 -8.04 0.21
N ILE A 43 2.51 -7.13 -0.12
CA ILE A 43 1.70 -6.36 0.84
C ILE A 43 0.31 -7.00 1.02
N ASP A 44 -0.02 -8.07 0.29
CA ASP A 44 -1.36 -8.71 0.27
C ASP A 44 -2.49 -7.70 -0.03
N ARG A 45 -2.22 -6.79 -0.98
CA ARG A 45 -3.19 -5.77 -1.44
C ARG A 45 -3.39 -5.93 -2.94
N SER A 46 -4.57 -5.58 -3.45
CA SER A 46 -4.79 -5.60 -4.89
C SER A 46 -3.91 -4.59 -5.63
N VAL A 47 -3.45 -4.91 -6.84
CA VAL A 47 -2.68 -4.01 -7.71
C VAL A 47 -3.35 -2.63 -7.85
N SER A 48 -4.68 -2.59 -8.02
CA SER A 48 -5.41 -1.31 -8.11
C SER A 48 -5.37 -0.50 -6.81
N ALA A 49 -5.30 -1.15 -5.65
CA ALA A 49 -5.13 -0.46 -4.36
C ALA A 49 -3.73 0.12 -4.22
N ILE A 50 -2.69 -0.62 -4.65
CA ILE A 50 -1.30 -0.15 -4.71
C ILE A 50 -1.20 1.12 -5.57
N ALA A 51 -1.71 1.05 -6.81
CA ALA A 51 -1.65 2.17 -7.75
C ALA A 51 -2.41 3.40 -7.22
N ASN A 52 -3.63 3.22 -6.72
CA ASN A 52 -4.40 4.31 -6.13
C ASN A 52 -3.71 4.91 -4.92
N ARG A 53 -3.17 4.10 -4.01
CA ARG A 53 -2.50 4.63 -2.81
C ARG A 53 -1.27 5.43 -3.18
N ARG A 54 -0.44 4.92 -4.09
CA ARG A 54 0.74 5.65 -4.58
C ARG A 54 0.35 6.99 -5.20
N TYR A 55 -0.72 7.04 -5.98
CA TYR A 55 -1.25 8.28 -6.52
C TYR A 55 -1.65 9.24 -5.39
N PHE A 56 -2.49 8.80 -4.45
CA PHE A 56 -2.93 9.64 -3.33
C PHE A 56 -1.79 10.17 -2.46
N LEU A 57 -0.76 9.36 -2.18
CA LEU A 57 0.39 9.77 -1.38
C LEU A 57 1.23 10.84 -2.09
N ARG A 58 1.39 10.71 -3.42
CA ARG A 58 2.11 11.71 -4.23
C ARG A 58 1.33 13.01 -4.33
N GLU A 59 0.01 12.95 -4.57
CA GLU A 59 -0.85 14.13 -4.63
C GLU A 59 -0.84 14.93 -3.32
N ARG A 60 -0.71 14.24 -2.17
CA ARG A 60 -0.64 14.88 -0.85
C ARG A 60 0.78 15.32 -0.45
N GLY A 61 1.80 14.98 -1.24
CA GLY A 61 3.21 15.19 -0.88
C GLY A 61 3.68 14.35 0.31
N ASP A 62 2.90 13.34 0.71
CA ASP A 62 3.24 12.44 1.82
C ASP A 62 4.19 11.31 1.33
N TRP A 63 4.25 11.07 0.02
CA TRP A 63 5.16 10.10 -0.58
C TRP A 63 6.63 10.36 -0.23
N ASP A 64 7.06 11.62 -0.29
CA ASP A 64 8.44 12.00 0.01
C ASP A 64 8.70 12.04 1.53
N LYS A 65 7.67 12.32 2.34
CA LYS A 65 7.77 12.30 3.81
C LYS A 65 7.98 10.90 4.37
N ILE A 66 7.48 9.85 3.69
CA ILE A 66 7.74 8.45 4.06
C ILE A 66 9.24 8.15 4.01
N ALA A 67 10.00 8.81 3.13
CA ALA A 67 11.45 8.69 3.06
C ALA A 67 12.15 9.28 4.29
N GLU A 68 11.59 10.34 4.86
CA GLU A 68 12.19 11.13 5.95
C GLU A 68 11.82 10.61 7.35
N GLY A 69 10.67 9.94 7.51
CA GLY A 69 10.20 9.35 8.77
C GLY A 69 10.88 8.03 9.18
N GLY A 70 12.15 7.85 8.79
CA GLY A 70 12.90 6.59 8.92
C GLY A 70 13.74 6.44 10.18
N ASP A 71 13.53 7.24 11.23
CA ASP A 71 14.33 7.21 12.46
C ASP A 71 13.44 7.29 13.71
N GLU A 72 13.92 6.68 14.81
CA GLU A 72 13.23 6.21 16.05
C GLU A 72 12.72 4.75 15.92
N ILE A 73 13.34 3.70 16.49
CA ILE A 73 14.32 3.52 17.58
C ILE A 73 15.08 2.20 17.33
#